data_AF-A0A395SCN3-F1
#
_entry.id   AF-A0A395SCN3-F1
#
_cell.length_a   1.000
_cell.length_b   1.000
_cell.length_c   1.000
_cell.angle_alpha   90.00
_cell.angle_beta   90.00
_cell.angle_gamma   90.00
#
_symmetry.space_group_name_H-M   'P 1'
#
loop_
_entity.id
_entity.type
_entity.pdbx_description
1 polymer ?
#
loop_
_entity_poly.entity_id
_entity_poly.type
_entity_poly.pdbx_seq_one_letter_code
_entity_poly.pdbx_strand_id
1 'polypeptide(L)'
;MAEIAPALELFRFVLDTLGRIQLARNFEDDYDACQLKLDILQLRLSRWREVVDISSDDEPKVNNDGKTQARSIKEVLGEIQDCLNRSKRKSKGDKDGLTKENQEALEPESTLPSDIKSIRRRLMQCIRKRQSQASNAIEGLKWVFYKKEAFDQFIENMTTLLDELEKIAPGDDHEQLYKLSEEECGDITKINLLTLKESIEGCDPWLSESVDKKLQGTQAGTQNIYQSGNRGFTVGNHNGDNKGFTVGQGNTLTNHF
;
A
#
# COMPACT_ATOMS: atom_id res chain seq x y z
N MET A 1 -27.20 11.10 -20.57
CA MET A 1 -26.03 10.27 -20.22
C MET A 1 -24.92 11.25 -19.93
N ALA A 2 -24.43 11.33 -18.70
CA ALA A 2 -23.34 12.23 -18.36
C ALA A 2 -22.07 11.76 -19.08
N GLU A 3 -21.41 12.65 -19.80
CA GLU A 3 -20.13 12.39 -20.45
C GLU A 3 -19.09 12.13 -19.35
N ILE A 4 -18.44 10.96 -19.37
CA ILE A 4 -17.42 10.62 -18.38
C ILE A 4 -16.15 11.38 -18.76
N ALA A 5 -15.60 12.16 -17.82
CA ALA A 5 -14.37 12.91 -18.06
C ALA A 5 -13.21 11.98 -18.49
N PRO A 6 -12.40 12.33 -19.51
CA PRO A 6 -11.31 11.48 -20.01
C PRO A 6 -10.30 11.06 -18.94
N ALA A 7 -10.00 11.94 -17.98
CA ALA A 7 -9.08 11.64 -16.87
C ALA A 7 -9.65 10.56 -15.93
N LEU A 8 -10.96 10.55 -15.71
CA LEU A 8 -11.64 9.53 -14.91
C LEU A 8 -11.59 8.15 -15.58
N GLU A 9 -11.71 8.08 -16.90
CA GLU A 9 -11.58 6.83 -17.65
C GLU A 9 -10.14 6.28 -17.57
N LEU A 10 -9.14 7.16 -17.75
CA LEU A 10 -7.73 6.79 -17.60
C LEU A 10 -7.43 6.28 -16.20
N PHE A 11 -7.89 6.99 -15.15
CA PHE A 11 -7.72 6.57 -13.77
C PHE A 11 -8.30 5.16 -13.53
N ARG A 12 -9.55 4.92 -13.96
CA ARG A 12 -10.21 3.61 -13.81
C ARG A 12 -9.44 2.51 -14.53
N PHE A 13 -8.99 2.77 -15.75
CA PHE A 13 -8.16 1.84 -16.52
C PHE A 13 -6.85 1.51 -15.80
N VAL A 14 -6.14 2.53 -15.31
CA VAL A 14 -4.86 2.37 -14.62
C VAL A 14 -5.03 1.53 -13.35
N LEU A 15 -6.00 1.88 -12.51
CA LEU A 15 -6.22 1.20 -11.24
C LEU A 15 -6.63 -0.27 -11.44
N ASP A 16 -7.52 -0.55 -12.40
CA ASP A 16 -7.90 -1.92 -12.74
C ASP A 16 -6.73 -2.73 -13.34
N THR A 17 -5.92 -2.11 -14.21
CA THR A 17 -4.76 -2.78 -14.82
C THR A 17 -3.65 -3.08 -13.81
N LEU A 18 -3.43 -2.20 -12.83
CA LEU A 18 -2.53 -2.45 -11.70
C LEU A 18 -3.01 -3.64 -10.85
N GLY A 19 -4.31 -3.70 -10.56
CA GLY A 19 -4.93 -4.81 -9.82
C GLY A 19 -4.87 -6.18 -10.51
N ARG A 20 -4.44 -6.22 -11.76
CA ARG A 20 -4.31 -7.43 -12.59
C ARG A 20 -2.90 -7.94 -12.74
N ILE A 21 -1.94 -7.26 -12.14
CA ILE A 21 -0.54 -7.67 -12.14
C ILE A 21 -0.37 -8.87 -11.21
N GLN A 22 0.31 -9.88 -11.70
CA GLN A 22 0.76 -11.04 -10.95
C GLN A 22 2.29 -11.13 -11.04
N LEU A 23 2.89 -11.88 -10.13
CA LEU A 23 4.31 -12.19 -10.16
C LEU A 23 4.48 -13.68 -10.44
N ALA A 24 5.48 -14.02 -11.24
CA ALA A 24 5.82 -15.40 -11.52
C ALA A 24 6.55 -16.05 -10.35
N ARG A 25 6.62 -17.38 -10.36
CA ARG A 25 7.27 -18.17 -9.32
C ARG A 25 8.74 -17.82 -9.09
N ASN A 26 9.43 -17.32 -10.11
CA ASN A 26 10.85 -16.98 -10.04
C ASN A 26 11.18 -15.72 -9.23
N PHE A 27 10.17 -15.05 -8.66
CA PHE A 27 10.38 -14.01 -7.67
C PHE A 27 10.84 -14.57 -6.31
N GLU A 28 10.70 -15.90 -6.10
CA GLU A 28 11.25 -16.65 -4.96
C GLU A 28 11.16 -15.88 -3.62
N ASP A 29 12.30 -15.64 -2.96
CA ASP A 29 12.41 -15.01 -1.65
C ASP A 29 11.93 -13.53 -1.63
N ASP A 30 11.87 -12.88 -2.79
CA ASP A 30 11.41 -11.50 -2.92
C ASP A 30 9.90 -11.38 -3.22
N TYR A 31 9.19 -12.50 -3.41
CA TYR A 31 7.79 -12.50 -3.83
C TYR A 31 6.90 -11.69 -2.88
N ASP A 32 7.05 -11.88 -1.57
CA ASP A 32 6.22 -11.23 -0.55
C ASP A 32 6.36 -9.71 -0.61
N ALA A 33 7.60 -9.21 -0.62
CA ALA A 33 7.91 -7.80 -0.67
C ALA A 33 7.47 -7.16 -2.00
N CYS A 34 7.75 -7.83 -3.12
CA CYS A 34 7.33 -7.34 -4.44
C CYS A 34 5.81 -7.29 -4.57
N GLN A 35 5.11 -8.28 -4.01
CA GLN A 35 3.67 -8.31 -4.02
C GLN A 35 3.06 -7.21 -3.14
N LEU A 36 3.66 -6.90 -2.00
CA LEU A 36 3.27 -5.75 -1.18
C LEU A 36 3.50 -4.42 -1.91
N LYS A 37 4.59 -4.25 -2.65
CA LYS A 37 4.84 -3.04 -3.46
C LYS A 37 3.73 -2.79 -4.49
N LEU A 38 3.22 -3.83 -5.16
CA LEU A 38 2.07 -3.70 -6.08
C LEU A 38 0.80 -3.24 -5.37
N ASP A 39 0.53 -3.80 -4.19
CA ASP A 39 -0.62 -3.44 -3.38
C ASP A 39 -0.51 -1.99 -2.88
N ILE A 40 0.69 -1.55 -2.51
CA ILE A 40 1.00 -0.19 -2.07
C ILE A 40 0.79 0.81 -3.21
N LEU A 41 1.25 0.53 -4.44
CA LEU A 41 1.00 1.40 -5.59
C LEU A 41 -0.49 1.56 -5.87
N GLN A 42 -1.27 0.48 -5.79
CA GLN A 42 -2.72 0.54 -5.94
C GLN A 42 -3.38 1.35 -4.82
N LEU A 43 -2.93 1.14 -3.58
CA LEU A 43 -3.42 1.88 -2.42
C LEU A 43 -3.16 3.37 -2.59
N ARG A 44 -1.92 3.75 -2.91
CA ARG A 44 -1.47 5.12 -3.13
C ARG A 44 -2.29 5.82 -4.20
N LEU A 45 -2.46 5.19 -5.36
CA LEU A 45 -3.29 5.72 -6.44
C LEU A 45 -4.77 5.87 -6.02
N SER A 46 -5.32 4.88 -5.29
CA SER A 46 -6.69 4.97 -4.79
C SER A 46 -6.86 6.10 -3.77
N ARG A 47 -5.86 6.34 -2.92
CA ARG A 47 -5.86 7.41 -1.91
C ARG A 47 -5.80 8.78 -2.57
N TRP A 48 -4.96 8.94 -3.59
CA TRP A 48 -4.89 10.17 -4.37
C TRP A 48 -6.26 10.53 -4.99
N ARG A 49 -7.01 9.54 -5.50
CA ARG A 49 -8.35 9.80 -6.05
C ARG A 49 -9.35 10.35 -5.03
N GLU A 50 -9.23 9.97 -3.76
CA GLU A 50 -10.15 10.43 -2.71
C GLU A 50 -9.99 11.93 -2.43
N VAL A 51 -8.81 12.49 -2.67
CA VAL A 51 -8.53 13.91 -2.41
C VAL A 51 -8.67 14.77 -3.67
N VAL A 52 -8.66 14.15 -4.86
CA VAL A 52 -8.75 14.87 -6.14
C VAL A 52 -10.08 14.62 -6.82
N ASP A 53 -10.80 15.70 -7.16
CA ASP A 53 -11.96 15.63 -8.03
C ASP A 53 -11.59 15.71 -9.52
N ILE A 54 -11.42 14.55 -10.17
CA ILE A 54 -11.17 14.42 -11.62
C ILE A 54 -12.46 14.39 -12.47
N SER A 55 -13.61 14.75 -11.89
CA SER A 55 -14.89 14.78 -12.62
C SER A 55 -15.17 16.09 -13.37
N SER A 56 -14.37 17.14 -13.11
CA SER A 56 -14.43 18.43 -13.79
C SER A 56 -13.35 18.54 -14.87
N ASP A 57 -13.60 19.33 -15.92
CA ASP A 57 -12.70 19.47 -17.07
C ASP A 57 -11.26 19.76 -16.63
N ASP A 58 -10.36 18.90 -17.11
CA ASP A 58 -8.95 18.79 -16.74
C ASP A 58 -8.10 19.81 -17.52
N GLU A 59 -8.52 21.08 -17.49
CA GLU A 59 -7.72 22.16 -18.03
C GLU A 59 -6.55 22.48 -17.09
N PRO A 60 -5.34 22.71 -17.61
CA PRO A 60 -4.18 23.05 -16.80
C PRO A 60 -4.49 24.32 -15.99
N LYS A 61 -4.54 24.19 -14.67
CA LYS A 61 -4.86 25.32 -13.79
C LYS A 61 -3.64 26.23 -13.68
N VAL A 62 -3.89 27.54 -13.63
CA VAL A 62 -2.86 28.50 -13.25
C VAL A 62 -2.69 28.38 -11.75
N ASN A 63 -1.50 28.04 -11.28
CA ASN A 63 -1.22 27.96 -9.84
C ASN A 63 -1.31 29.36 -9.21
N ASN A 64 -1.48 29.42 -7.88
CA ASN A 64 -1.62 30.67 -7.11
C ASN A 64 -0.42 31.64 -7.27
N ASP A 65 0.72 31.14 -7.74
CA ASP A 65 1.96 31.88 -8.03
C ASP A 65 2.06 32.35 -9.50
N GLY A 66 0.97 32.28 -10.27
CA GLY A 66 0.89 32.80 -11.65
C GLY A 66 1.65 31.95 -12.68
N LYS A 67 2.20 30.81 -12.26
CA LYS A 67 2.82 29.82 -13.15
C LYS A 67 1.75 28.86 -13.65
N THR A 68 1.70 28.67 -14.97
CA THR A 68 0.91 27.60 -15.57
C THR A 68 1.42 26.27 -15.02
N GLN A 69 0.51 25.45 -14.49
CA GLN A 69 0.82 24.08 -14.13
C GLN A 69 1.43 23.37 -15.33
N ALA A 70 2.65 22.85 -15.17
CA ALA A 70 3.45 22.35 -16.29
C ALA A 70 2.88 21.09 -16.95
N ARG A 71 2.04 20.34 -16.22
CA ARG A 71 1.40 19.09 -16.66
C ARG A 71 0.00 18.95 -16.07
N SER A 72 -0.96 18.55 -16.88
CA SER A 72 -2.32 18.20 -16.47
C SER A 72 -2.39 16.81 -15.82
N ILE A 73 -3.47 16.53 -15.08
CA ILE A 73 -3.71 15.21 -14.47
C ILE A 73 -3.79 14.14 -15.58
N LYS A 74 -4.52 14.44 -16.66
CA LYS A 74 -4.69 13.57 -17.83
C LYS A 74 -3.37 13.17 -18.46
N GLU A 75 -2.42 14.10 -18.59
CA GLU A 75 -1.10 13.80 -19.16
C GLU A 75 -0.33 12.78 -18.30
N VAL A 76 -0.28 12.99 -16.98
CA VAL A 76 0.42 12.05 -16.08
C VAL A 76 -0.29 10.70 -16.00
N LEU A 77 -1.63 10.68 -15.95
CA LEU A 77 -2.40 9.43 -16.03
C LEU A 77 -2.17 8.69 -17.35
N GLY A 78 -2.01 9.42 -18.46
CA GLY A 78 -1.63 8.86 -19.76
C GLY A 78 -0.24 8.21 -19.73
N GLU A 79 0.74 8.87 -19.10
CA GLU A 79 2.09 8.30 -18.93
C GLU A 79 2.10 7.06 -18.04
N ILE A 80 1.25 7.02 -17.01
CA ILE A 80 1.05 5.84 -16.18
C ILE A 80 0.45 4.70 -17.01
N GLN A 81 -0.60 4.98 -17.81
CA GLN A 81 -1.16 4.00 -18.74
C GLN A 81 -0.10 3.46 -19.70
N ASP A 82 0.74 4.33 -20.25
CA ASP A 82 1.81 3.92 -21.15
C ASP A 82 2.88 3.08 -20.43
N CYS A 83 3.23 3.42 -19.19
CA CYS A 83 4.10 2.61 -18.34
C CYS A 83 3.55 1.18 -18.19
N LEU A 84 2.29 1.05 -17.82
CA LEU A 84 1.60 -0.24 -17.70
C LEU A 84 1.60 -1.02 -19.02
N ASN A 85 1.27 -0.36 -20.12
CA ASN A 85 1.23 -0.98 -21.45
C ASN A 85 2.62 -1.44 -21.90
N ARG A 86 3.66 -0.64 -21.68
CA ARG A 86 5.06 -1.02 -21.98
C ARG A 86 5.49 -2.22 -21.15
N SER A 87 5.24 -2.21 -19.84
CA SER A 87 5.57 -3.33 -18.95
C SER A 87 4.82 -4.61 -19.33
N LYS A 88 3.54 -4.52 -19.68
CA LYS A 88 2.75 -5.66 -20.16
C LYS A 88 3.28 -6.24 -21.47
N ARG A 89 3.74 -5.39 -22.41
CA ARG A 89 4.37 -5.84 -23.66
C ARG A 89 5.73 -6.50 -23.38
N LYS A 90 6.55 -5.90 -22.51
CA LYS A 90 7.86 -6.44 -22.12
C LYS A 90 7.72 -7.80 -21.41
N SER A 91 6.76 -7.92 -20.50
CA SER A 91 6.39 -9.18 -19.82
C SER A 91 6.10 -10.32 -20.81
N LYS A 92 5.40 -10.05 -21.92
CA LYS A 92 5.15 -11.06 -22.96
C LYS A 92 6.46 -11.54 -23.60
N GLY A 93 7.39 -10.63 -23.88
CA GLY A 93 8.71 -11.01 -24.40
C GLY A 93 9.57 -11.73 -23.38
N ASP A 94 9.47 -11.37 -22.10
CA ASP A 94 10.21 -12.03 -21.02
C ASP A 94 9.71 -13.47 -20.76
N LYS A 95 8.46 -13.76 -21.10
CA LYS A 95 7.90 -15.11 -21.08
C LYS A 95 8.61 -16.04 -22.05
N ASP A 96 9.00 -15.52 -23.21
CA ASP A 96 9.63 -16.29 -24.28
C ASP A 96 11.04 -16.71 -23.83
N GLY A 97 11.26 -18.02 -23.70
CA GLY A 97 12.51 -18.60 -23.23
C GLY A 97 12.51 -19.09 -21.78
N LEU A 98 11.43 -18.87 -21.02
CA LEU A 98 11.26 -19.47 -19.70
C LEU A 98 10.69 -20.89 -19.77
N THR A 99 11.06 -21.73 -18.81
CA THR A 99 10.44 -23.06 -18.62
C THR A 99 8.97 -22.90 -18.20
N LYS A 100 8.15 -23.94 -18.40
CA LYS A 100 6.73 -23.90 -17.99
C LYS A 100 6.55 -23.60 -16.50
N GLU A 101 7.44 -24.11 -15.65
CA GLU A 101 7.44 -23.86 -14.21
C GLU A 101 7.73 -22.39 -13.90
N ASN A 102 8.72 -21.79 -14.56
CA ASN A 102 9.07 -20.37 -14.36
C ASN A 102 8.05 -19.40 -14.98
N GLN A 103 7.12 -19.91 -15.78
CA GLN A 103 5.98 -19.14 -16.30
C GLN A 103 4.75 -19.18 -15.38
N GLU A 104 4.78 -19.99 -14.31
CA GLU A 104 3.66 -20.12 -13.40
C GLU A 104 3.45 -18.82 -12.63
N ALA A 105 2.24 -18.25 -12.76
CA ALA A 105 1.82 -17.10 -11.98
C ALA A 105 1.45 -17.56 -10.56
N LEU A 106 2.03 -16.92 -9.56
CA LEU A 106 1.69 -17.21 -8.17
C LEU A 106 0.42 -16.45 -7.79
N GLU A 107 -0.56 -17.16 -7.25
CA GLU A 107 -1.73 -16.52 -6.67
C GLU A 107 -1.41 -16.04 -5.24
N PRO A 108 -1.53 -14.71 -4.98
CA PRO A 108 -1.51 -14.08 -3.66
C PRO A 108 -2.01 -14.90 -2.47
N GLU A 109 -3.28 -15.31 -2.55
CA GLU A 109 -4.03 -15.85 -1.42
C GLU A 109 -3.65 -17.31 -1.13
N SER A 110 -3.04 -18.03 -2.07
CA SER A 110 -2.51 -19.37 -1.83
C SER A 110 -1.05 -19.34 -1.37
N THR A 111 -0.26 -18.40 -1.90
CA THR A 111 1.20 -18.44 -1.77
C THR A 111 1.73 -17.73 -0.53
N LEU A 112 1.14 -16.60 -0.15
CA LEU A 112 1.70 -15.75 0.89
C LEU A 112 1.58 -16.34 2.31
N PRO A 113 2.54 -16.02 3.21
CA PRO A 113 2.41 -16.25 4.64
C PRO A 113 1.22 -15.51 5.29
N SER A 114 0.81 -15.96 6.48
CA SER A 114 -0.42 -15.48 7.15
C SER A 114 -0.35 -14.01 7.58
N ASP A 115 0.81 -13.58 8.07
CA ASP A 115 1.15 -12.21 8.43
C ASP A 115 1.08 -11.27 7.22
N ILE A 116 1.70 -11.65 6.09
CA ILE A 116 1.61 -10.88 4.84
C ILE A 116 0.17 -10.81 4.32
N LYS A 117 -0.57 -11.93 4.33
CA LYS A 117 -2.00 -11.97 3.99
C LYS A 117 -2.83 -11.02 4.84
N SER A 118 -2.50 -10.88 6.13
CA SER A 118 -3.20 -9.94 7.00
C SER A 118 -2.95 -8.48 6.63
N ILE A 119 -1.71 -8.13 6.26
CA ILE A 119 -1.36 -6.79 5.76
C ILE A 119 -2.17 -6.53 4.48
N ARG A 120 -2.08 -7.43 3.50
CA ARG A 120 -2.79 -7.31 2.23
C ARG A 120 -4.28 -7.17 2.37
N ARG A 121 -4.90 -7.97 3.26
CA ARG A 121 -6.34 -7.89 3.52
C ARG A 121 -6.73 -6.47 3.94
N ARG A 122 -5.93 -5.83 4.80
CA ARG A 122 -6.15 -4.44 5.20
C ARG A 122 -6.01 -3.47 4.03
N LEU A 123 -4.93 -3.58 3.24
CA LEU A 123 -4.72 -2.69 2.09
C LEU A 123 -5.84 -2.84 1.05
N MET A 124 -6.20 -4.09 0.72
CA MET A 124 -7.28 -4.41 -0.22
C MET A 124 -8.65 -3.97 0.27
N GLN A 125 -8.92 -4.02 1.58
CA GLN A 125 -10.15 -3.46 2.13
C GLN A 125 -10.26 -1.95 1.88
N CYS A 126 -9.16 -1.21 2.07
CA CYS A 126 -9.11 0.23 1.80
C CYS A 126 -9.33 0.53 0.32
N ILE A 127 -8.64 -0.18 -0.58
CA ILE A 127 -8.78 -0.03 -2.03
C ILE A 127 -10.22 -0.34 -2.47
N ARG A 128 -10.79 -1.46 -2.02
CA ARG A 128 -12.16 -1.87 -2.40
C ARG A 128 -13.21 -0.88 -1.89
N LYS A 129 -13.04 -0.33 -0.69
CA LYS A 129 -13.95 0.69 -0.14
C LYS A 129 -14.03 1.89 -1.10
N ARG A 130 -12.88 2.38 -1.59
CA ARG A 130 -12.79 3.51 -2.53
C ARG A 130 -13.28 3.15 -3.93
N GLN A 131 -12.91 1.97 -4.44
CA GLN A 131 -13.35 1.52 -5.76
C GLN A 131 -14.86 1.27 -5.85
N SER A 132 -15.48 0.76 -4.78
CA SER A 132 -16.92 0.52 -4.75
C SER A 132 -17.75 1.80 -4.91
N GLN A 133 -17.16 2.96 -4.57
CA GLN A 133 -17.75 4.29 -4.75
C GLN A 133 -17.57 4.81 -6.18
N ALA A 134 -16.67 4.21 -6.98
CA ALA A 134 -16.25 4.73 -8.29
C ALA A 134 -16.80 3.96 -9.52
N SER A 135 -17.61 2.92 -9.34
CA SER A 135 -18.33 2.05 -10.30
C SER A 135 -17.71 1.69 -11.68
N ASN A 136 -17.92 0.41 -12.02
CA ASN A 136 -17.53 -0.37 -13.22
C ASN A 136 -16.09 -0.89 -13.24
N ALA A 137 -15.95 -2.19 -12.95
CA ALA A 137 -14.74 -2.95 -13.26
C ALA A 137 -14.64 -3.09 -14.79
N ILE A 138 -13.53 -2.66 -15.38
CA ILE A 138 -13.27 -2.79 -16.82
C ILE A 138 -12.77 -4.22 -17.04
N GLU A 139 -13.53 -5.15 -17.61
CA GLU A 139 -13.05 -6.53 -17.84
C GLU A 139 -11.71 -6.59 -18.61
N GLY A 140 -10.85 -7.53 -18.25
CA GLY A 140 -9.55 -7.70 -18.91
C GLY A 140 -8.62 -8.68 -18.21
N LEU A 141 -7.57 -9.05 -18.93
CA LEU A 141 -6.76 -10.21 -18.59
C LEU A 141 -5.67 -9.89 -17.56
N LYS A 142 -5.58 -10.72 -16.51
CA LYS A 142 -4.41 -10.81 -15.63
C LYS A 142 -3.13 -10.98 -16.46
N TRP A 143 -2.03 -10.41 -15.99
CA TRP A 143 -0.71 -10.51 -16.65
C TRP A 143 0.41 -10.54 -15.61
N VAL A 144 1.58 -11.06 -15.99
CA VAL A 144 2.57 -11.56 -15.04
C VAL A 144 3.92 -10.89 -15.26
N PHE A 145 4.59 -10.40 -14.22
CA PHE A 145 6.02 -10.14 -14.29
C PHE A 145 6.81 -11.43 -14.10
N TYR A 146 7.75 -11.68 -14.99
CA TYR A 146 8.63 -12.86 -14.93
C TYR A 146 10.08 -12.51 -14.61
N LYS A 147 10.43 -11.24 -14.40
CA LYS A 147 11.80 -10.82 -14.09
C LYS A 147 11.77 -9.73 -13.06
N LYS A 148 12.58 -9.86 -12.01
CA LYS A 148 12.65 -8.90 -10.92
C LYS A 148 13.15 -7.55 -11.41
N GLU A 149 14.11 -7.52 -12.33
CA GLU A 149 14.66 -6.27 -12.87
C GLU A 149 13.61 -5.46 -13.65
N ALA A 150 12.74 -6.15 -14.40
CA ALA A 150 11.63 -5.51 -15.10
C ALA A 150 10.56 -4.98 -14.14
N PHE A 151 10.37 -5.69 -13.03
CA PHE A 151 9.46 -5.28 -11.96
C PHE A 151 10.00 -4.07 -11.19
N ASP A 152 11.27 -4.08 -10.76
CA ASP A 152 11.88 -2.98 -10.00
C ASP A 152 11.87 -1.69 -10.81
N GLN A 153 12.23 -1.77 -12.11
CA GLN A 153 12.13 -0.63 -13.02
C GLN A 153 10.67 -0.15 -13.19
N PHE A 154 9.70 -1.06 -13.17
CA PHE A 154 8.29 -0.67 -13.21
C PHE A 154 7.86 0.06 -11.93
N ILE A 155 8.26 -0.43 -10.74
CA ILE A 155 7.97 0.22 -9.46
C ILE A 155 8.58 1.62 -9.43
N GLU A 156 9.85 1.79 -9.81
CA GLU A 156 10.53 3.10 -9.82
C GLU A 156 9.81 4.12 -10.72
N ASN A 157 9.47 3.72 -11.94
CA ASN A 157 8.74 4.57 -12.88
C ASN A 157 7.34 4.93 -12.35
N MET A 158 6.63 3.96 -11.77
CA MET A 158 5.30 4.17 -11.21
C MET A 158 5.33 5.11 -10.01
N THR A 159 6.26 4.92 -9.07
CA THR A 159 6.44 5.83 -7.93
C THR A 159 6.70 7.25 -8.42
N THR A 160 7.62 7.44 -9.37
CA THR A 160 7.94 8.77 -9.91
C THR A 160 6.71 9.46 -10.52
N LEU A 161 5.92 8.72 -11.31
CA LEU A 161 4.69 9.24 -11.90
C LEU A 161 3.61 9.54 -10.85
N LEU A 162 3.51 8.74 -9.79
CA LEU A 162 2.59 9.02 -8.67
C LEU A 162 3.04 10.24 -7.86
N ASP A 163 4.35 10.44 -7.68
CA ASP A 163 4.89 11.66 -7.07
C ASP A 163 4.52 12.90 -7.90
N GLU A 164 4.58 12.81 -9.22
CA GLU A 164 4.13 13.89 -10.11
C GLU A 164 2.63 14.12 -10.00
N LEU A 165 1.83 13.05 -9.96
CA LEU A 165 0.38 13.13 -9.85
C LEU A 165 -0.06 13.79 -8.53
N GLU A 166 0.61 13.45 -7.42
CA GLU A 166 0.39 14.06 -6.10
C GLU A 166 0.83 15.54 -6.06
N LYS A 167 1.79 15.97 -6.88
CA LYS A 167 2.18 17.39 -7.01
C LYS A 167 1.16 18.22 -7.80
N ILE A 168 0.36 17.58 -8.66
CA ILE A 168 -0.55 18.27 -9.59
C ILE A 168 -1.89 18.63 -8.94
N ALA A 169 -2.37 17.92 -7.92
CA ALA A 169 -3.73 18.18 -7.42
C ALA A 169 -3.99 17.79 -5.95
N PRO A 170 -4.81 18.60 -5.24
CA PRO A 170 -4.71 20.06 -5.13
C PRO A 170 -3.69 20.42 -4.04
N GLY A 171 -2.90 21.48 -4.26
CA GLY A 171 -2.04 22.04 -3.21
C GLY A 171 -2.79 22.18 -1.88
N ASP A 172 -2.10 21.80 -0.80
CA ASP A 172 -2.49 21.85 0.62
C ASP A 172 -3.31 20.68 1.22
N ASP A 173 -3.84 19.72 0.44
CA ASP A 173 -4.53 18.54 1.02
C ASP A 173 -3.58 17.41 1.47
N HIS A 174 -2.32 17.77 1.77
CA HIS A 174 -1.35 16.88 2.41
C HIS A 174 -1.87 16.32 3.74
N GLU A 175 -2.63 17.12 4.49
CA GLU A 175 -3.26 16.67 5.73
C GLU A 175 -4.27 15.54 5.47
N GLN A 176 -5.04 15.62 4.37
CA GLN A 176 -6.03 14.60 4.04
C GLN A 176 -5.37 13.32 3.50
N LEU A 177 -4.35 13.44 2.65
CA LEU A 177 -3.53 12.29 2.23
C LEU A 177 -2.91 11.58 3.43
N TYR A 178 -2.35 12.36 4.35
CA TYR A 178 -1.76 11.86 5.58
C TYR A 178 -2.81 11.17 6.47
N LYS A 179 -3.96 11.79 6.73
CA LYS A 179 -5.08 11.18 7.50
C LYS A 179 -5.54 9.85 6.90
N LEU A 180 -5.73 9.80 5.59
CA LEU A 180 -6.10 8.56 4.90
C LEU A 180 -5.02 7.48 5.06
N SER A 181 -3.73 7.86 5.04
CA SER A 181 -2.63 6.92 5.30
C SER A 181 -2.59 6.41 6.74
N GLU A 182 -2.94 7.23 7.73
CA GLU A 182 -3.06 6.78 9.13
C GLU A 182 -4.21 5.78 9.28
N GLU A 183 -5.35 6.06 8.64
CA GLU A 183 -6.48 5.14 8.61
C GLU A 183 -6.08 3.81 7.99
N GLU A 184 -5.37 3.81 6.84
CA GLU A 184 -4.89 2.60 6.16
C GLU A 184 -4.10 1.67 7.10
N CYS A 185 -3.31 2.24 8.02
CA CYS A 185 -2.57 1.49 9.02
C CYS A 185 -3.40 0.97 10.21
N GLY A 186 -4.63 1.44 10.42
CA GLY A 186 -5.41 1.30 11.67
C GLY A 186 -5.47 -0.11 12.29
N ASP A 187 -5.74 -1.14 11.49
CA ASP A 187 -5.92 -2.52 11.99
C ASP A 187 -4.67 -3.40 11.86
N ILE A 188 -3.54 -2.84 11.44
CA ILE A 188 -2.29 -3.60 11.27
C ILE A 188 -1.59 -3.73 12.63
N THR A 189 -1.24 -4.98 12.99
CA THR A 189 -0.50 -5.30 14.22
C THR A 189 0.92 -4.74 14.19
N LYS A 190 1.54 -4.55 15.36
CA LYS A 190 2.91 -4.00 15.45
C LYS A 190 3.94 -4.82 14.66
N ILE A 191 3.86 -6.15 14.73
CA ILE A 191 4.78 -7.03 13.99
C ILE A 191 4.59 -6.84 12.49
N ASN A 192 3.35 -6.84 12.02
CA ASN A 192 3.04 -6.65 10.61
C ASN A 192 3.37 -5.25 10.10
N LEU A 193 3.36 -4.22 10.97
CA LEU A 193 3.82 -2.88 10.63
C LEU A 193 5.33 -2.84 10.38
N LEU A 194 6.13 -3.62 11.12
CA LEU A 194 7.57 -3.73 10.88
C LEU A 194 7.83 -4.39 9.51
N THR A 195 7.14 -5.49 9.20
CA THR A 195 7.23 -6.16 7.90
C THR A 195 6.78 -5.24 6.75
N LEU A 196 5.68 -4.51 6.96
CA LEU A 196 5.18 -3.57 5.97
C LEU A 196 6.19 -2.43 5.72
N LYS A 197 6.86 -1.92 6.76
CA LYS A 197 7.86 -0.84 6.64
C LYS A 197 8.96 -1.18 5.65
N GLU A 198 9.47 -2.41 5.67
CA GLU A 198 10.53 -2.86 4.75
C GLU A 198 10.08 -2.85 3.28
N SER A 199 8.78 -3.03 3.01
CA SER A 199 8.22 -3.04 1.65
C SER A 199 7.78 -1.67 1.14
N ILE A 200 7.54 -0.70 2.05
CA ILE A 200 7.09 0.65 1.70
C ILE A 200 8.23 1.54 1.20
N GLU A 201 9.47 1.25 1.58
CA GLU A 201 10.62 2.09 1.28
C GLU A 201 10.69 2.43 -0.23
N GLY A 202 10.69 3.73 -0.54
CA GLY A 202 10.72 4.23 -1.91
C GLY A 202 9.42 4.06 -2.73
N CYS A 203 8.32 3.61 -2.12
CA CYS A 203 7.03 3.41 -2.81
C CYS A 203 5.96 4.45 -2.40
N ASP A 204 5.76 4.64 -1.10
CA ASP A 204 4.69 5.52 -0.57
C ASP A 204 5.17 6.30 0.68
N PRO A 205 5.55 7.58 0.52
CA PRO A 205 6.02 8.40 1.62
C PRO A 205 5.00 8.57 2.76
N TRP A 206 3.71 8.74 2.43
CA TRP A 206 2.64 8.98 3.40
C TRP A 206 2.40 7.75 4.26
N LEU A 207 2.33 6.58 3.63
CA LEU A 207 2.18 5.32 4.35
C LEU A 207 3.42 5.01 5.20
N SER A 208 4.63 5.34 4.72
CA SER A 208 5.87 5.18 5.49
C SER A 208 5.82 5.99 6.78
N GLU A 209 5.44 7.27 6.68
CA GLU A 209 5.34 8.17 7.83
C GLU A 209 4.28 7.69 8.83
N SER A 210 3.11 7.26 8.33
CA SER A 210 2.04 6.71 9.17
C SER A 210 2.45 5.42 9.90
N VAL A 211 3.17 4.52 9.23
CA VAL A 211 3.74 3.33 9.85
C VAL A 211 4.74 3.71 10.95
N ASP A 212 5.63 4.66 10.68
CA ASP A 212 6.63 5.12 11.64
C ASP A 212 5.99 5.75 12.88
N LYS A 213 5.03 6.66 12.69
CA LYS A 213 4.30 7.28 13.80
C LYS A 213 3.55 6.23 14.62
N LYS A 214 2.91 5.24 13.98
CA LYS A 214 2.18 4.19 14.70
C LYS A 214 3.13 3.29 15.49
N LEU A 215 4.30 2.96 14.94
CA LEU A 215 5.35 2.20 15.64
C LEU A 215 5.89 2.97 16.86
N GLN A 216 6.07 4.29 16.75
CA GLN A 216 6.49 5.16 17.86
C GLN A 216 5.40 5.33 18.93
N GLY A 217 4.15 5.57 18.52
CA GLY A 217 3.00 5.75 19.43
C GLY A 217 2.66 4.52 20.27
N THR A 218 3.12 3.34 19.86
CA THR A 218 2.92 2.08 20.60
C THR A 218 3.89 1.91 21.79
N GLN A 219 4.80 2.85 22.05
CA GLN A 219 5.75 2.79 23.19
C GLN A 219 5.20 3.30 24.54
N ALA A 220 3.96 3.82 24.61
CA ALA A 220 3.45 4.49 25.82
C ALA A 220 2.12 3.94 26.36
N GLY A 221 1.85 2.64 26.20
CA GLY A 221 0.65 2.01 26.77
C GLY A 221 0.97 1.29 28.09
N THR A 222 0.37 1.73 29.20
CA THR A 222 0.29 0.92 30.42
C THR A 222 -0.44 -0.38 30.09
N GLN A 223 0.24 -1.52 30.13
CA GLN A 223 -0.42 -2.82 29.98
C GLN A 223 -0.98 -3.27 31.33
N ASN A 224 -2.30 -3.16 31.47
CA ASN A 224 -3.00 -3.65 32.65
C ASN A 224 -3.38 -5.12 32.43
N ILE A 225 -2.75 -6.02 33.19
CA ILE A 225 -3.08 -7.45 33.20
C ILE A 225 -4.02 -7.69 34.38
N TYR A 226 -5.28 -8.04 34.10
CA TYR A 226 -6.25 -8.46 35.12
C TYR A 226 -6.35 -9.99 35.12
N GLN A 227 -5.94 -10.63 36.22
CA GLN A 227 -6.09 -12.07 36.43
C GLN A 227 -6.84 -12.33 37.73
N SER A 228 -7.92 -13.10 37.65
CA SER A 228 -8.69 -13.56 38.82
C SER A 228 -8.77 -15.09 38.81
N GLY A 229 -8.52 -15.74 39.94
CA GLY A 229 -8.67 -17.20 40.08
C GLY A 229 -7.55 -18.04 39.46
N ASN A 230 -6.40 -17.44 39.14
CA ASN A 230 -5.23 -18.18 38.65
C ASN A 230 -4.62 -19.05 39.78
N ARG A 231 -4.47 -20.37 39.52
CA ARG A 231 -3.77 -21.33 40.40
C ARG A 231 -2.46 -21.86 39.79
N GLY A 232 -2.07 -21.35 38.62
CA GLY A 232 -0.86 -21.72 37.89
C GLY A 232 0.13 -20.55 37.76
N PHE A 233 1.18 -20.74 36.95
CA PHE A 233 2.23 -19.74 36.72
C PHE A 233 1.90 -18.83 35.53
N THR A 234 2.27 -17.54 35.60
CA THR A 234 2.18 -16.60 34.48
C THR A 234 3.57 -16.08 34.17
N VAL A 235 3.97 -16.20 32.90
CA VAL A 235 5.18 -15.59 32.36
C VAL A 235 4.77 -14.46 31.44
N GLY A 236 5.27 -13.26 31.70
CA GLY A 236 5.21 -12.13 30.78
C GLY A 236 6.62 -11.80 30.31
N ASN A 237 6.81 -11.66 29.00
CA ASN A 237 8.07 -11.15 28.45
C ASN A 237 7.89 -9.67 28.09
N HIS A 238 8.66 -8.79 28.71
CA HIS A 238 8.61 -7.35 28.45
C HIS A 238 9.87 -6.90 27.72
N ASN A 239 9.70 -6.28 26.56
CA ASN A 239 10.80 -5.73 25.78
C ASN A 239 10.84 -4.21 25.99
N GLY A 240 11.57 -3.76 27.00
CA GLY A 240 11.80 -2.36 27.34
C GLY A 240 12.14 -2.13 28.80
N ASP A 241 12.33 -0.88 29.20
CA ASP A 241 12.54 -0.53 30.61
C ASP A 241 11.25 -0.79 31.41
N ASN A 242 11.35 -1.60 32.45
CA ASN A 242 10.28 -1.77 33.42
C ASN A 242 10.41 -0.68 34.49
N LYS A 243 9.55 0.35 34.43
CA LYS A 243 9.58 1.49 35.37
C LYS A 243 8.81 1.24 36.67
N GLY A 244 8.38 0.00 36.92
CA GLY A 244 7.77 -0.41 38.17
C GLY A 244 6.65 -1.43 37.98
N PHE A 245 6.43 -2.24 39.01
CA PHE A 245 5.32 -3.18 39.11
C PHE A 245 4.42 -2.75 40.27
N THR A 246 3.17 -2.41 39.97
CA THR A 246 2.17 -2.08 41.00
C THR A 246 1.25 -3.28 41.17
N VAL A 247 1.15 -3.78 42.39
CA VAL A 247 0.26 -4.89 42.72
C VAL A 247 -0.96 -4.35 43.44
N GLY A 248 -2.15 -4.86 43.08
CA GLY A 248 -3.40 -4.52 43.75
C GLY A 248 -3.33 -4.76 45.27
N GLN A 249 -4.18 -4.03 46.00
CA GLN A 249 -4.25 -4.06 47.46
C GLN A 249 -4.49 -5.49 47.97
N GLY A 250 -3.64 -5.99 48.88
CA GLY A 250 -3.78 -7.31 49.52
C GLY A 250 -2.86 -8.42 48.99
N ASN A 251 -1.98 -8.13 48.03
CA ASN A 251 -1.04 -9.11 47.48
C ASN A 251 0.33 -9.05 48.17
N THR A 252 0.99 -10.20 48.33
CA THR A 252 2.35 -10.32 48.86
C THR A 252 3.33 -10.60 47.72
N LEU A 253 4.40 -9.82 47.62
CA LEU A 253 5.48 -10.01 46.64
C LEU A 253 6.72 -10.52 47.37
N THR A 254 7.22 -11.70 47.00
CA THR A 254 8.50 -12.22 47.48
C THR A 254 9.47 -12.27 46.31
N ASN A 255 10.44 -11.35 46.29
CA ASN A 255 11.50 -11.35 45.29
C ASN A 255 12.65 -12.23 45.77
N HIS A 256 13.10 -13.15 44.91
CA HIS A 256 14.38 -13.83 45.07
C HIS A 256 15.34 -13.21 44.06
N PHE A 257 16.41 -12.58 44.57
CA PHE A 257 17.50 -12.03 43.77
C PHE A 257 18.64 -13.04 43.64
#